data_AF-A0A3D0YQW8-F1
#
_entry.id   AF-A0A3D0YQW8-F1
#
_cell.length_a   1.000
_cell.length_b   1.000
_cell.length_c   1.000
_cell.angle_alpha   90.00
_cell.angle_beta   90.00
_cell.angle_gamma   90.00
#
_symmetry.space_group_name_H-M   'P 1'
#
loop_
_entity.id
_entity.type
_entity.pdbx_description
1 polymer ?
#
loop_
_entity_poly.entity_id
_entity_poly.type
_entity_poly.pdbx_seq_one_letter_code
_entity_poly.pdbx_strand_id
1 'polypeptide(L)' 'AGMLHPNVLKAGGVDPDEYSALAFGWGVERTMMMCSGIMVDDIRVLYRSDFRFLNQF' A
#
# COMPACT_ATOMS: atom_id res chain seq x y z
N ALA A 1 -1.16 10.07 -0.51
CA ALA A 1 -1.30 10.51 0.89
C ALA A 1 -2.26 11.69 0.93
N GLY A 2 -2.98 11.89 2.03
CA GLY A 2 -3.90 13.03 2.18
C GLY A 2 -4.35 13.21 3.63
N MET A 3 -4.91 14.38 3.90
CA MET A 3 -5.51 14.67 5.20
C MET A 3 -6.75 13.80 5.41
N LEU A 4 -6.91 13.31 6.63
CA LEU A 4 -8.09 12.57 7.03
C LEU A 4 -9.30 13.51 7.03
N HIS A 5 -10.42 13.00 6.52
CA HIS A 5 -11.67 13.75 6.53
C HIS A 5 -12.21 13.86 7.97
N PRO A 6 -12.73 15.01 8.43
CA PRO A 6 -13.25 15.20 9.79
C PRO A 6 -14.27 14.13 10.23
N ASN A 7 -15.14 13.69 9.32
CA ASN A 7 -16.09 12.60 9.60
C ASN A 7 -15.42 11.28 10.00
N VAL A 8 -14.22 10.98 9.48
CA VAL A 8 -13.45 9.77 9.84
C VAL A 8 -12.88 9.91 11.25
N LEU A 9 -12.39 11.08 11.62
CA LEU A 9 -11.95 11.38 12.98
C LEU A 9 -13.10 11.25 13.97
N LYS A 10 -14.26 11.85 13.66
CA LYS A 10 -15.48 11.73 14.46
C LYS A 10 -15.93 10.28 14.63
N ALA A 11 -15.89 9.48 13.57
CA ALA A 11 -16.23 8.05 13.63
C ALA A 11 -15.25 7.25 14.51
N GLY A 12 -14.00 7.70 14.63
CA GLY A 12 -12.99 7.16 15.55
C GLY A 12 -13.03 7.74 16.97
N GLY A 13 -13.99 8.61 17.28
CA GLY A 13 -14.10 9.25 18.60
C GLY A 13 -13.10 10.40 18.84
N VAL A 14 -12.50 10.95 17.78
CA VAL A 14 -11.54 12.06 17.86
C VAL A 14 -12.21 13.35 17.38
N ASP A 15 -12.04 14.43 18.13
CA ASP A 15 -12.54 15.76 17.76
C ASP A 15 -11.66 16.38 16.66
N PRO A 16 -12.20 16.63 15.44
CA PRO A 16 -11.44 17.22 14.35
C PRO A 16 -11.10 18.71 14.50
N ASP A 17 -11.70 19.42 15.47
CA ASP A 17 -11.37 20.82 15.75
C ASP A 17 -10.10 20.94 16.62
N GLU A 18 -9.78 19.91 17.39
CA GLU A 18 -8.56 19.83 18.20
C GLU A 18 -7.43 19.05 17.48
N TYR A 19 -7.79 18.00 16.74
CA TYR A 19 -6.82 17.10 16.11
C TYR A 19 -7.00 17.00 14.59
N SER A 20 -5.87 17.03 13.89
CA SER A 20 -5.77 16.74 12.45
C SER A 20 -4.93 15.48 12.24
N ALA A 21 -5.25 14.69 11.20
CA ALA A 21 -4.49 13.48 10.88
C ALA A 21 -4.17 13.39 9.39
N LEU A 22 -3.06 12.72 9.08
CA LEU A 22 -2.65 12.38 7.73
C LEU A 22 -2.73 10.86 7.57
N ALA A 23 -3.31 10.38 6.47
CA ALA A 23 -3.17 8.99 6.07
C ALA A 23 -2.46 8.86 4.73
N PHE A 24 -1.70 7.78 4.61
CA PHE A 24 -1.15 7.34 3.36
C PHE A 24 -1.24 5.82 3.27
N GLY A 25 -1.29 5.34 2.04
CA GLY A 25 -1.27 3.93 1.70
C GLY A 25 -0.49 3.77 0.42
N TRP A 26 0.12 2.59 0.28
CA TRP A 26 0.86 2.19 -0.89
C TRP A 26 0.66 0.69 -1.10
N GLY A 27 0.62 0.25 -2.35
CA GLY A 27 0.46 -1.15 -2.70
C GLY A 27 1.81 -1.83 -2.71
N VAL A 28 1.99 -2.88 -1.90
CA VAL A 28 3.26 -3.60 -1.76
C VAL A 28 3.69 -4.18 -3.11
N GLU A 29 2.77 -4.79 -3.84
CA GLU A 29 2.99 -5.38 -5.16
C GLU A 29 3.41 -4.32 -6.18
N ARG A 30 2.73 -3.16 -6.16
CA ARG A 30 3.04 -2.05 -7.07
C ARG A 30 4.42 -1.48 -6.78
N THR A 31 4.77 -1.30 -5.51
CA THR A 31 6.10 -0.84 -5.11
C THR A 31 7.18 -1.82 -5.55
N MET A 32 6.96 -3.12 -5.33
CA MET A 32 7.89 -4.18 -5.72
C MET A 32 8.13 -4.19 -7.24
N MET A 33 7.07 -4.10 -8.05
CA MET A 33 7.17 -4.04 -9.51
C MET A 33 7.89 -2.79 -10.03
N MET A 34 7.90 -1.69 -9.27
CA MET A 34 8.62 -0.47 -9.62
C MET A 34 10.05 -0.43 -9.06
N CYS A 35 10.41 -1.37 -8.18
CA CYS A 35 11.73 -1.41 -7.57
C CYS A 35 12.77 -1.87 -8.60
N SER A 36 13.80 -1.06 -8.84
CA SER A 36 14.84 -1.37 -9.82
C SER A 36 15.59 -2.65 -9.41
N GLY A 37 15.59 -3.65 -10.27
CA GLY A 37 16.23 -4.95 -10.05
C GLY A 37 15.27 -6.13 -10.01
N ILE A 38 13.97 -5.89 -9.80
CA ILE A 38 12.91 -6.91 -9.83
C ILE A 38 12.00 -6.57 -11.02
N MET A 39 12.35 -7.08 -12.21
CA MET A 39 11.55 -6.89 -13.43
C MET A 39 10.36 -7.84 -13.42
N VAL A 40 9.30 -7.50 -12.68
CA VAL A 40 8.03 -8.22 -12.69
C VAL A 40 7.07 -7.48 -13.61
N ASP A 41 6.98 -7.95 -14.84
CA ASP A 41 6.18 -7.31 -15.90
C ASP A 41 4.68 -7.61 -15.76
N ASP A 42 4.33 -8.69 -15.06
CA ASP A 42 2.96 -9.16 -14.86
C ASP A 42 2.70 -9.49 -13.38
N ILE A 43 1.80 -8.72 -12.77
CA ILE A 43 1.40 -8.88 -11.36
C ILE A 43 0.87 -10.29 -11.04
N ARG A 44 0.33 -11.00 -12.04
CA ARG A 44 -0.20 -12.37 -11.85
C ARG A 44 0.88 -13.37 -11.44
N VAL A 45 2.16 -13.09 -11.76
CA VAL A 45 3.28 -13.93 -11.34
C VAL A 45 3.34 -14.04 -9.81
N LEU A 46 3.02 -12.95 -9.09
CA LEU A 46 3.01 -12.92 -7.62
C LEU A 46 1.96 -13.86 -7.00
N TYR A 47 0.92 -14.24 -7.75
CA TYR A 47 -0.19 -15.07 -7.24
C TYR A 47 -0.16 -16.52 -7.73
N ARG A 48 0.74 -16.88 -8.66
CA ARG A 48 0.79 -18.22 -9.27
C ARG A 48 1.59 -19.25 -8.45
N SER A 49 2.30 -18.82 -7.40
CA SER A 49 3.17 -19.66 -6.56
C SER A 49 4.13 -20.55 -7.37
N ASP A 50 4.69 -20.02 -8.46
CA ASP A 50 5.60 -20.74 -9.34
C ASP A 50 7.01 -20.82 -8.72
N PHE A 51 7.52 -22.04 -8.50
CA PHE A 51 8.85 -22.26 -7.94
C PHE A 51 9.98 -21.57 -8.73
N ARG A 52 9.85 -21.42 -10.05
CA ARG A 52 10.86 -20.73 -10.87
C ARG A 52 11.00 -19.26 -10.50
N PHE A 53 9.90 -18.64 -10.11
CA PHE A 53 9.87 -17.26 -9.63
C PHE A 53 10.32 -17.19 -8.16
N LEU A 54 9.82 -18.11 -7.31
CA LEU A 54 10.16 -18.11 -5.89
C LEU A 54 11.66 -18.33 -5.62
N ASN A 55 12.36 -19.09 -6.46
CA ASN A 55 13.81 -19.33 -6.35
C ASN A 55 14.69 -18.13 -6.75
N GLN A 56 14.11 -16.99 -7.15
CA GLN A 56 14.86 -15.78 -7.56
C GLN A 56 15.12 -14.82 -6.40
N PHE A 57 14.56 -15.10 -5.22
CA PHE A 57 14.66 -14.32 -3.98
C PHE A 57 15.31 -15.17 -2.90
#